data_AF-A0A6I3SGF9-F1
#
_entry.id   AF-A0A6I3SGF9-F1
#
_cell.length_a   1.000
_cell.length_b   1.000
_cell.length_c   1.000
_cell.angle_alpha   90.00
_cell.angle_beta   90.00
_cell.angle_gamma   90.00
#
_symmetry.space_group_name_H-M   'P 1'
#
loop_
_entity.id
_entity.type
_entity.pdbx_description
1 polymer ?
#
loop_
_entity_poly.entity_id
_entity_poly.type
_entity_poly.pdbx_seq_one_letter_code
_entity_poly.pdbx_strand_id
1 'polypeptide(L)'
;MKGPTQNKGGIWMTRENAFFSLEKTCPVCGRTFSVTRIRSSSIRVKERQADFRVVFEGVNPLYYQVYVCPACNYAALDNSFDNLSGNMVTIRRSLLDAQEQEPDFQGRRTEAVALRSFQLALRTAQICGYSQSVQGALSLRAAWIARDMGDHDTDQMYTEQALHYYEQAFENDRSTKSNTVTITYLIGELHRQVGHYNDAIRWFSRAVTNPAVKQEPEVERLARQQWELTRQQAKGGSGDDAPMPPSSSPVVPVAVQIEESTNEKAVFASPNVVKTKKHSGPKIRFTVSLYEDELDWLKKISTVPYKEAKEFMDKETVLRALLDAALEVIPDVQGFTNEDELRERLIQLMKDGKKPGN
;
A
#
# COMPACT_ATOMS: atom_id res chain seq x y z
N MET A 1 -23.94 -55.26 -5.00
CA MET A 1 -22.76 -54.64 -4.38
C MET A 1 -22.29 -53.48 -5.27
N LYS A 2 -22.77 -52.26 -5.00
CA LYS A 2 -22.23 -51.03 -5.59
C LYS A 2 -21.57 -50.29 -4.43
N GLY A 3 -20.24 -50.22 -4.45
CA GLY A 3 -19.47 -49.53 -3.42
C GLY A 3 -19.74 -48.01 -3.46
N PRO A 4 -19.66 -47.31 -2.31
CA PRO A 4 -19.98 -45.91 -2.25
C PRO A 4 -18.87 -45.08 -2.91
N THR A 5 -19.29 -44.26 -3.86
CA THR A 5 -18.52 -43.21 -4.52
C THR A 5 -17.94 -42.25 -3.48
N GLN A 6 -16.60 -42.22 -3.39
CA GLN A 6 -15.90 -41.19 -2.64
C GLN A 6 -16.12 -39.82 -3.30
N ASN A 7 -16.71 -38.95 -2.51
CA ASN A 7 -16.93 -37.54 -2.77
C ASN A 7 -15.56 -36.84 -2.91
N LYS A 8 -15.14 -36.51 -4.13
CA LYS A 8 -13.92 -35.71 -4.37
C LYS A 8 -14.28 -34.24 -4.15
N GLY A 9 -13.96 -33.76 -2.94
CA GLY A 9 -14.05 -32.35 -2.58
C GLY A 9 -13.23 -31.50 -3.56
N GLY A 10 -13.80 -30.37 -3.97
CA GLY A 10 -13.09 -29.34 -4.71
C GLY A 10 -11.83 -28.92 -3.95
N ILE A 11 -10.71 -28.86 -4.66
CA ILE A 11 -9.45 -28.36 -4.14
C ILE A 11 -9.58 -26.84 -4.10
N TRP A 12 -10.21 -26.33 -3.05
CA TRP A 12 -9.94 -24.97 -2.62
C TRP A 12 -8.45 -24.93 -2.32
N MET A 13 -7.68 -24.03 -2.96
CA MET A 13 -6.32 -23.72 -2.52
C MET A 13 -6.35 -23.59 -0.99
N THR A 14 -5.71 -24.53 -0.31
CA THR A 14 -5.69 -24.54 1.14
C THR A 14 -4.98 -23.27 1.61
N ARG A 15 -5.53 -22.63 2.66
CA ARG A 15 -4.95 -21.44 3.30
C ARG A 15 -3.49 -21.64 3.77
N GLU A 16 -2.97 -22.87 3.77
CA GLU A 16 -1.56 -23.20 4.03
C GLU A 16 -0.57 -22.58 3.03
N ASN A 17 -0.90 -22.49 1.73
CA ASN A 17 0.05 -22.04 0.69
C ASN A 17 0.16 -20.52 0.51
N ALA A 18 -0.45 -19.73 1.40
CA ALA A 18 -0.39 -18.27 1.29
C ALA A 18 0.92 -17.67 1.86
N PHE A 19 1.58 -18.40 2.77
CA PHE A 19 2.71 -17.89 3.55
C PHE A 19 4.01 -18.63 3.22
N PHE A 20 5.11 -17.89 3.24
CA PHE A 20 6.45 -18.46 3.16
C PHE A 20 7.37 -17.76 4.16
N SER A 21 8.44 -18.44 4.53
CA SER A 21 9.43 -17.94 5.46
C SER A 21 10.70 -17.56 4.72
N LEU A 22 11.31 -16.44 5.12
CA LEU A 22 12.58 -15.96 4.61
C LEU A 22 13.54 -15.78 5.79
N GLU A 23 14.82 -16.12 5.62
CA GLU A 23 15.84 -15.75 6.60
C GLU A 23 16.27 -14.30 6.42
N LYS A 24 16.36 -13.56 7.52
CA LYS A 24 16.83 -12.18 7.56
C LYS A 24 17.83 -11.97 8.69
N THR A 25 18.85 -11.17 8.41
CA THR A 25 19.88 -10.79 9.38
C THR A 25 19.60 -9.39 9.88
N CYS A 26 19.52 -9.20 11.19
CA CYS A 26 19.26 -7.89 11.78
C CYS A 26 20.47 -6.96 11.60
N PRO A 27 20.31 -5.76 11.00
CA PRO A 27 21.43 -4.83 10.81
C PRO A 27 21.94 -4.22 12.12
N VAL A 28 21.14 -4.25 13.19
CA VAL A 28 21.50 -3.66 14.50
C VAL A 28 22.32 -4.61 15.36
N CYS A 29 21.91 -5.88 15.44
CA CYS A 29 22.51 -6.85 16.37
C CYS A 29 23.15 -8.07 15.69
N GLY A 30 23.03 -8.22 14.37
CA GLY A 30 23.60 -9.33 13.61
C GLY A 30 22.88 -10.67 13.77
N ARG A 31 21.81 -10.77 14.59
CA ARG A 31 21.05 -12.02 14.73
C ARG A 31 20.31 -12.32 13.42
N THR A 32 20.49 -13.55 12.91
CA THR A 32 19.65 -14.12 11.85
C THR A 32 18.38 -14.72 12.45
N PHE A 33 17.25 -14.46 11.81
CA PHE A 33 15.93 -14.95 12.23
C PHE A 33 15.01 -15.14 11.02
N SER A 34 13.94 -15.91 11.20
CA SER A 34 12.95 -16.13 10.15
C SER A 34 11.89 -15.02 10.16
N VAL A 35 11.52 -14.52 8.98
CA VAL A 35 10.39 -13.60 8.78
C VAL A 35 9.34 -14.25 7.89
N THR A 36 8.07 -14.04 8.20
CA THR A 36 6.96 -14.54 7.40
C THR A 36 6.53 -13.50 6.38
N ARG A 37 6.52 -13.88 5.09
CA ARG A 37 5.94 -13.09 4.01
C ARG A 37 4.71 -13.81 3.42
N ILE A 38 3.94 -13.06 2.64
CA ILE A 38 2.77 -13.56 1.90
C ILE A 38 3.11 -13.60 0.42
N ARG A 39 2.71 -14.68 -0.25
CA ARG A 39 2.82 -14.81 -1.70
C ARG A 39 1.89 -13.82 -2.39
N SER A 40 2.39 -13.12 -3.40
CA SER A 40 1.60 -12.08 -4.10
C SER A 40 0.36 -12.68 -4.75
N SER A 41 0.44 -13.93 -5.23
CA SER A 41 -0.69 -14.70 -5.76
C SER A 41 -1.83 -14.93 -4.76
N SER A 42 -1.60 -14.78 -3.46
CA SER A 42 -2.62 -14.94 -2.41
C SER A 42 -3.32 -13.64 -2.03
N ILE A 43 -2.83 -12.49 -2.51
CA ILE A 43 -3.37 -11.17 -2.17
C ILE A 43 -4.62 -10.88 -3.01
N ARG A 44 -5.73 -10.56 -2.36
CA ARG A 44 -6.99 -10.15 -3.02
C ARG A 44 -7.45 -8.83 -2.44
N VAL A 45 -7.52 -7.79 -3.27
CA VAL A 45 -8.00 -6.46 -2.86
C VAL A 45 -9.52 -6.43 -2.94
N LYS A 46 -10.17 -6.13 -1.82
CA LYS A 46 -11.62 -5.95 -1.71
C LYS A 46 -12.02 -4.51 -2.02
N GLU A 47 -11.35 -3.54 -1.40
CA GLU A 47 -11.71 -2.12 -1.49
C GLU A 47 -10.49 -1.21 -1.22
N ARG A 48 -10.51 0.02 -1.75
CA ARG A 48 -9.66 1.12 -1.28
C ARG A 48 -10.50 2.23 -0.68
N GLN A 49 -10.12 2.68 0.50
CA GLN A 49 -10.78 3.75 1.24
C GLN A 49 -10.12 5.10 0.95
N ALA A 50 -10.77 6.18 1.42
CA ALA A 50 -10.40 7.56 1.11
C ALA A 50 -9.01 7.95 1.62
N ASP A 51 -8.55 7.37 2.73
CA ASP A 51 -7.21 7.57 3.30
C ASP A 51 -6.14 6.65 2.70
N PHE A 52 -6.43 6.06 1.54
CA PHE A 52 -5.59 5.09 0.84
C PHE A 52 -5.46 3.72 1.53
N ARG A 53 -6.19 3.45 2.61
CA ARG A 53 -6.27 2.13 3.21
C ARG A 53 -6.79 1.12 2.18
N VAL A 54 -6.13 -0.03 2.09
CA VAL A 54 -6.56 -1.14 1.24
C VAL A 54 -7.18 -2.21 2.13
N VAL A 55 -8.44 -2.55 1.88
CA VAL A 55 -9.11 -3.67 2.54
C VAL A 55 -8.88 -4.91 1.68
N PHE A 56 -8.38 -5.98 2.30
CA PHE A 56 -8.09 -7.24 1.64
C PHE A 56 -9.15 -8.29 1.95
N GLU A 57 -9.33 -9.24 1.05
CA GLU A 57 -10.12 -10.45 1.28
C GLU A 57 -9.20 -11.60 1.68
N GLY A 58 -9.51 -12.25 2.82
CA GLY A 58 -8.70 -13.35 3.34
C GLY A 58 -7.47 -12.86 4.10
N VAL A 59 -6.28 -13.09 3.57
CA VAL A 59 -5.02 -12.74 4.24
C VAL A 59 -4.71 -11.26 4.01
N ASN A 60 -4.41 -10.52 5.09
CA ASN A 60 -4.05 -9.11 5.02
C ASN A 60 -2.52 -8.93 4.95
N PRO A 61 -1.95 -8.46 3.81
CA PRO A 61 -0.51 -8.21 3.68
C PRO A 61 0.01 -7.14 4.63
N LEU A 62 -0.84 -6.20 5.07
CA LEU A 62 -0.46 -5.13 6.00
C LEU A 62 0.18 -5.71 7.27
N TYR A 63 -0.33 -6.84 7.76
CA TYR A 63 0.11 -7.43 9.03
C TYR A 63 1.56 -7.93 8.99
N TYR A 64 2.14 -8.09 7.80
CA TYR A 64 3.46 -8.68 7.56
C TYR A 64 4.45 -7.69 6.96
N GLN A 65 4.07 -6.41 6.82
CA GLN A 65 4.95 -5.38 6.26
C GLN A 65 6.10 -5.01 7.20
N VAL A 66 5.96 -5.27 8.51
CA VAL A 66 7.02 -4.97 9.50
C VAL A 66 7.74 -6.24 9.90
N TYR A 67 9.07 -6.22 9.76
CA TYR A 67 9.95 -7.21 10.35
C TYR A 67 10.40 -6.75 11.72
N VAL A 68 10.46 -7.68 12.67
CA VAL A 68 10.87 -7.41 14.05
C VAL A 68 11.97 -8.39 14.44
N CYS A 69 13.11 -7.86 14.88
CA CYS A 69 14.18 -8.68 15.40
C CYS A 69 13.85 -9.20 16.81
N PRO A 70 13.86 -10.51 17.06
CA PRO A 70 13.53 -11.07 18.39
C PRO A 70 14.64 -10.87 19.43
N ALA A 71 15.82 -10.34 19.07
CA ALA A 71 16.91 -10.10 20.02
C ALA A 71 16.89 -8.69 20.61
N CYS A 72 16.65 -7.69 19.77
CA CYS A 72 16.81 -6.28 20.13
C CYS A 72 15.57 -5.43 19.82
N ASN A 73 14.46 -6.06 19.43
CA ASN A 73 13.20 -5.41 19.06
C ASN A 73 13.31 -4.35 17.95
N TYR A 74 14.44 -4.30 17.22
CA TYR A 74 14.56 -3.49 16.02
C TYR A 74 13.45 -3.87 15.04
N ALA A 75 12.65 -2.89 14.65
CA ALA A 75 11.53 -3.11 13.76
C ALA A 75 11.48 -2.05 12.67
N ALA A 76 11.24 -2.48 11.44
CA ALA A 76 11.15 -1.60 10.28
C ALA A 76 10.32 -2.26 9.19
N LEU A 77 9.86 -1.45 8.23
CA LEU A 77 9.15 -1.94 7.06
C LEU A 77 10.08 -2.82 6.21
N ASP A 78 9.51 -3.81 5.55
CA ASP A 78 10.22 -4.82 4.76
C ASP A 78 11.15 -4.21 3.69
N ASN A 79 10.73 -3.10 3.08
CA ASN A 79 11.49 -2.38 2.07
C ASN A 79 12.61 -1.47 2.62
N SER A 80 12.62 -1.19 3.92
CA SER A 80 13.60 -0.31 4.58
C SER A 80 14.36 -0.99 5.71
N PHE A 81 14.07 -2.27 5.98
CA PHE A 81 14.64 -3.00 7.11
C PHE A 81 16.16 -3.01 7.09
N ASP A 82 16.74 -3.24 5.92
CA ASP A 82 18.19 -3.31 5.69
C ASP A 82 18.83 -1.91 5.56
N ASN A 83 18.02 -0.85 5.37
CA ASN A 83 18.47 0.53 5.13
C ASN A 83 18.45 1.36 6.41
N LEU A 84 19.29 0.99 7.38
CA LEU A 84 19.44 1.73 8.63
C LEU A 84 20.64 2.67 8.58
N SER A 85 20.41 3.96 8.81
CA SER A 85 21.47 4.96 8.97
C SER A 85 21.69 5.29 10.46
N GLY A 86 22.94 5.62 10.82
CA GLY A 86 23.28 6.05 12.19
C GLY A 86 24.22 5.10 12.93
N ASN A 87 24.45 5.39 14.21
CA ASN A 87 25.33 4.59 15.06
C ASN A 87 24.59 3.38 15.63
N MET A 88 24.87 2.19 15.10
CA MET A 88 24.22 0.94 15.50
C MET A 88 24.33 0.64 17.00
N VAL A 89 25.45 1.01 17.65
CA VAL A 89 25.66 0.76 19.08
C VAL A 89 24.70 1.60 19.91
N THR A 90 24.52 2.88 19.55
CA THR A 90 23.58 3.78 20.22
C THR A 90 22.14 3.33 20.00
N ILE A 91 21.77 3.05 18.75
CA ILE A 91 20.42 2.56 18.40
C ILE A 91 20.11 1.28 19.16
N ARG A 92 21.03 0.31 19.16
CA ARG A 92 20.87 -0.94 19.89
C ARG A 92 20.65 -0.71 21.38
N ARG A 93 21.44 0.17 22.00
CA ARG A 93 21.29 0.49 23.42
C ARG A 93 19.90 1.06 23.70
N SER A 94 19.47 2.08 22.95
CA SER A 94 18.15 2.70 23.12
C SER A 94 17.00 1.71 22.90
N LEU A 95 17.15 0.76 21.97
CA LEU A 95 16.15 -0.28 21.75
C LEU A 95 16.08 -1.29 22.92
N LEU A 96 17.24 -1.68 23.48
CA LEU A 96 17.30 -2.57 24.64
C LEU A 96 16.78 -1.90 25.91
N ASP A 97 17.05 -0.60 26.10
CA ASP A 97 16.54 0.17 27.24
C ASP A 97 14.99 0.25 27.23
N ALA A 98 14.38 0.23 26.04
CA ALA A 98 12.94 0.21 25.83
C ALA A 98 12.38 -1.20 25.56
N GLN A 99 13.15 -2.26 25.81
CA GLN A 99 12.75 -3.63 25.49
C GLN A 99 11.68 -4.12 26.47
N GLU A 100 10.63 -4.70 25.90
CA GLU A 100 9.56 -5.38 26.62
C GLU A 100 9.49 -6.84 26.15
N GLN A 101 8.72 -7.66 26.86
CA GLN A 101 8.41 -9.01 26.39
C GLN A 101 7.44 -8.90 25.21
N GLU A 102 7.90 -9.33 24.04
CA GLU A 102 7.13 -9.25 22.80
C GLU A 102 6.49 -10.59 22.42
N PRO A 103 5.36 -10.58 21.69
CA PRO A 103 4.81 -11.80 21.10
C PRO A 103 5.73 -12.36 20.02
N ASP A 104 5.47 -13.59 19.60
CA ASP A 104 6.12 -14.13 18.40
C ASP A 104 5.57 -13.42 17.15
N PHE A 105 6.49 -12.89 16.34
CA PHE A 105 6.17 -12.23 15.07
C PHE A 105 6.34 -13.16 13.86
N GLN A 106 6.72 -14.43 14.08
CA GLN A 106 6.82 -15.46 13.06
C GLN A 106 5.47 -16.18 12.87
N GLY A 107 5.26 -16.70 11.67
CA GLY A 107 4.03 -17.39 11.30
C GLY A 107 2.84 -16.44 11.14
N ARG A 108 1.63 -16.96 11.36
CA ARG A 108 0.39 -16.20 11.15
C ARG A 108 0.20 -15.17 12.27
N ARG A 109 0.02 -13.91 11.88
CA ARG A 109 -0.20 -12.79 12.80
C ARG A 109 -1.68 -12.49 12.96
N THR A 110 -2.08 -12.26 14.20
CA THR A 110 -3.35 -11.59 14.54
C THR A 110 -3.19 -10.08 14.38
N GLU A 111 -4.31 -9.37 14.37
CA GLU A 111 -4.37 -7.91 14.37
C GLU A 111 -3.53 -7.30 15.50
N ALA A 112 -3.62 -7.86 16.71
CA ALA A 112 -2.87 -7.38 17.87
C ALA A 112 -1.35 -7.53 17.69
N VAL A 113 -0.89 -8.65 17.14
CA VAL A 113 0.54 -8.87 16.85
C VAL A 113 1.00 -7.93 15.73
N ALA A 114 0.15 -7.72 14.71
CA ALA A 114 0.43 -6.77 13.64
C ALA A 114 0.55 -5.34 14.19
N LEU A 115 -0.41 -4.89 15.00
CA LEU A 115 -0.39 -3.56 15.63
C LEU A 115 0.88 -3.38 16.46
N ARG A 116 1.24 -4.39 17.28
CA ARG A 116 2.47 -4.34 18.08
C ARG A 116 3.72 -4.21 17.21
N SER A 117 3.78 -4.89 16.06
CA SER A 117 4.91 -4.74 15.14
C SER A 117 5.04 -3.29 14.63
N PHE A 118 3.93 -2.63 14.29
CA PHE A 118 3.93 -1.22 13.88
C PHE A 118 4.31 -0.27 15.02
N GLN A 119 3.91 -0.56 16.25
CA GLN A 119 4.36 0.20 17.43
C GLN A 119 5.88 0.15 17.61
N LEU A 120 6.47 -1.04 17.47
CA LEU A 120 7.93 -1.20 17.53
C LEU A 120 8.63 -0.48 16.36
N ALA A 121 8.04 -0.50 15.17
CA ALA A 121 8.59 0.23 14.03
C ALA A 121 8.52 1.75 14.22
N LEU A 122 7.42 2.27 14.77
CA LEU A 122 7.29 3.69 15.11
C LEU A 122 8.31 4.11 16.17
N ARG A 123 8.48 3.30 17.23
CA ARG A 123 9.52 3.50 18.26
C ARG A 123 10.92 3.54 17.65
N THR A 124 11.21 2.59 16.75
CA THR A 124 12.49 2.54 16.03
C THR A 124 12.68 3.81 15.20
N ALA A 125 11.66 4.25 14.46
CA ALA A 125 11.71 5.47 13.66
C ALA A 125 11.96 6.73 14.53
N GLN A 126 11.37 6.81 15.71
CA GLN A 126 11.59 7.89 16.67
C GLN A 126 13.02 7.89 17.23
N ILE A 127 13.53 6.73 17.66
CA ILE A 127 14.91 6.57 18.16
C ILE A 127 15.94 6.96 17.09
N CYS A 128 15.71 6.53 15.84
CA CYS A 128 16.60 6.82 14.71
C CYS A 128 16.43 8.23 14.15
N GLY A 129 15.45 9.01 14.61
CA GLY A 129 15.19 10.36 14.11
C GLY A 129 14.74 10.39 12.64
N TYR A 130 13.98 9.38 12.20
CA TYR A 130 13.43 9.37 10.85
C TYR A 130 12.42 10.49 10.62
N SER A 131 12.24 10.89 9.37
CA SER A 131 11.40 12.04 9.02
C SER A 131 9.96 11.86 9.50
N GLN A 132 9.28 12.98 9.76
CA GLN A 132 7.90 12.96 10.22
C GLN A 132 6.95 12.30 9.21
N SER A 133 7.26 12.36 7.91
CA SER A 133 6.55 11.60 6.88
C SER A 133 6.58 10.08 7.11
N VAL A 134 7.72 9.53 7.56
CA VAL A 134 7.86 8.10 7.88
C VAL A 134 7.10 7.76 9.15
N GLN A 135 7.22 8.59 10.19
CA GLN A 135 6.51 8.39 11.46
C GLN A 135 4.98 8.47 11.28
N GLY A 136 4.50 9.41 10.47
CA GLY A 136 3.09 9.53 10.10
C GLY A 136 2.59 8.33 9.30
N ALA A 137 3.40 7.81 8.36
CA ALA A 137 3.05 6.63 7.58
C ALA A 137 2.94 5.34 8.41
N LEU A 138 3.78 5.18 9.44
CA LEU A 138 3.70 4.07 10.39
C LEU A 138 2.48 4.21 11.31
N SER A 139 2.23 5.43 11.83
CA SER A 139 1.08 5.73 12.68
C SER A 139 -0.24 5.48 11.96
N LEU A 140 -0.36 5.92 10.69
CA LEU A 140 -1.58 5.70 9.90
C LEU A 140 -1.85 4.22 9.65
N ARG A 141 -0.81 3.41 9.41
CA ARG A 141 -0.96 1.96 9.27
C ARG A 141 -1.35 1.28 10.59
N ALA A 142 -0.87 1.77 11.72
CA ALA A 142 -1.32 1.31 13.04
C ALA A 142 -2.81 1.61 13.25
N ALA A 143 -3.28 2.81 12.87
CA ALA A 143 -4.71 3.17 12.88
C ALA A 143 -5.54 2.20 12.03
N TRP A 144 -5.07 1.87 10.82
CA TRP A 144 -5.75 0.92 9.94
C TRP A 144 -5.90 -0.49 10.55
N ILE A 145 -4.92 -0.95 11.32
CA ILE A 145 -4.98 -2.24 12.02
C ILE A 145 -5.94 -2.14 13.20
N ALA A 146 -5.94 -1.04 13.95
CA ALA A 146 -6.91 -0.81 15.02
C ALA A 146 -8.36 -0.82 14.50
N ARG A 147 -8.61 -0.29 13.30
CA ARG A 147 -9.91 -0.43 12.62
C ARG A 147 -10.28 -1.87 12.30
N ASP A 148 -9.32 -2.68 11.89
CA ASP A 148 -9.54 -4.12 11.67
C ASP A 148 -9.90 -4.84 12.98
N MET A 149 -9.42 -4.34 14.13
CA MET A 149 -9.78 -4.83 15.46
C MET A 149 -11.16 -4.34 15.94
N GLY A 150 -11.72 -3.31 15.30
CA GLY A 150 -12.89 -2.59 15.83
C GLY A 150 -12.58 -1.73 17.06
N ASP A 151 -11.30 -1.45 17.31
CA ASP A 151 -10.86 -0.60 18.42
C ASP A 151 -10.82 0.87 17.97
N HIS A 152 -11.94 1.56 18.21
CA HIS A 152 -12.15 2.94 17.78
C HIS A 152 -11.26 3.95 18.53
N ASP A 153 -10.97 3.71 19.80
CA ASP A 153 -10.14 4.62 20.60
C ASP A 153 -8.69 4.59 20.11
N THR A 154 -8.15 3.39 19.88
CA THR A 154 -6.79 3.22 19.35
C THR A 154 -6.69 3.70 17.90
N ASP A 155 -7.72 3.49 17.08
CA ASP A 155 -7.78 4.05 15.73
C ASP A 155 -7.72 5.58 15.75
N GLN A 156 -8.56 6.21 16.56
CA GLN A 156 -8.60 7.68 16.67
C GLN A 156 -7.25 8.21 17.16
N MET A 157 -6.67 7.62 18.21
CA MET A 157 -5.37 8.02 18.75
C MET A 157 -4.26 7.98 17.67
N TYR A 158 -4.15 6.89 16.91
CA TYR A 158 -3.14 6.79 15.86
C TYR A 158 -3.45 7.64 14.63
N THR A 159 -4.73 7.90 14.34
CA THR A 159 -5.15 8.81 13.27
C THR A 159 -4.74 10.25 13.60
N GLU A 160 -4.98 10.70 14.84
CA GLU A 160 -4.55 12.01 15.33
C GLU A 160 -3.02 12.13 15.35
N GLN A 161 -2.32 11.08 15.79
CA GLN A 161 -0.85 11.06 15.78
C GLN A 161 -0.29 11.11 14.35
N ALA A 162 -0.88 10.38 13.41
CA ALA A 162 -0.50 10.43 12.00
C ALA A 162 -0.74 11.82 11.41
N LEU A 163 -1.89 12.44 11.71
CA LEU A 163 -2.23 13.80 11.30
C LEU A 163 -1.16 14.79 11.78
N HIS A 164 -0.83 14.76 13.06
CA HIS A 164 0.19 15.63 13.65
C HIS A 164 1.54 15.51 12.94
N TYR A 165 2.00 14.28 12.68
CA TYR A 165 3.25 14.04 11.97
C TYR A 165 3.21 14.54 10.52
N TYR A 166 2.09 14.36 9.82
CA TYR A 166 1.96 14.85 8.44
C TYR A 166 1.90 16.38 8.36
N GLU A 167 1.26 17.06 9.32
CA GLU A 167 1.29 18.52 9.41
C GLU A 167 2.72 19.03 9.64
N GLN A 168 3.44 18.43 10.61
CA GLN A 168 4.84 18.78 10.85
C GLN A 168 5.73 18.50 9.64
N ALA A 169 5.52 17.39 8.94
CA ALA A 169 6.25 17.08 7.71
C ALA A 169 6.01 18.15 6.64
N PHE A 170 4.74 18.56 6.47
CA PHE A 170 4.35 19.57 5.50
C PHE A 170 4.94 20.95 5.81
N GLU A 171 5.04 21.32 7.09
CA GLU A 171 5.59 22.61 7.55
C GLU A 171 7.12 22.68 7.47
N ASN A 172 7.80 21.60 7.87
CA ASN A 172 9.26 21.55 7.98
C ASN A 172 9.95 21.30 6.64
N ASP A 173 9.30 20.62 5.70
CA ASP A 173 9.89 20.32 4.40
C ASP A 173 9.70 21.47 3.41
N ARG A 174 10.34 22.61 3.70
CA ARG A 174 10.42 23.76 2.76
C ARG A 174 11.32 23.45 1.54
N SER A 175 12.04 22.33 1.56
CA SER A 175 13.03 21.96 0.54
C SER A 175 12.42 21.19 -0.64
N THR A 176 11.32 20.47 -0.43
CA THR A 176 10.52 19.90 -1.50
C THR A 176 9.58 20.98 -2.04
N LYS A 177 9.95 21.61 -3.16
CA LYS A 177 9.01 22.28 -4.09
C LYS A 177 7.93 21.32 -4.66
N SER A 178 7.88 20.10 -4.14
CA SER A 178 6.98 18.99 -4.35
C SER A 178 6.42 18.53 -3.00
N ASN A 179 5.84 19.42 -2.19
CA ASN A 179 4.90 18.96 -1.16
C ASN A 179 3.78 18.23 -1.91
N THR A 180 3.82 16.90 -1.86
CA THR A 180 3.04 16.03 -2.73
C THR A 180 1.56 16.33 -2.52
N VAL A 181 0.84 16.52 -3.62
CA VAL A 181 -0.62 16.73 -3.61
C VAL A 181 -1.29 15.63 -2.80
N THR A 182 -0.78 14.40 -2.90
CA THR A 182 -1.11 13.25 -2.04
C THR A 182 -1.05 13.56 -0.54
N ILE A 183 0.03 14.14 -0.01
CA ILE A 183 0.15 14.45 1.43
C ILE A 183 -0.84 15.54 1.82
N THR A 184 -0.99 16.57 0.98
CA THR A 184 -1.96 17.66 1.21
C THR A 184 -3.40 17.12 1.29
N TYR A 185 -3.75 16.22 0.38
CA TYR A 185 -5.04 15.52 0.41
C TYR A 185 -5.18 14.63 1.65
N LEU A 186 -4.14 13.87 2.00
CA LEU A 186 -4.17 12.94 3.13
C LEU A 186 -4.39 13.69 4.45
N ILE A 187 -3.72 14.83 4.67
CA ILE A 187 -3.96 15.68 5.84
C ILE A 187 -5.43 16.09 5.93
N GLY A 188 -6.04 16.49 4.80
CA GLY A 188 -7.46 16.84 4.76
C GLY A 188 -8.38 15.66 5.11
N GLU A 189 -8.07 14.46 4.62
CA GLU A 189 -8.84 13.26 4.94
C GLU A 189 -8.70 12.84 6.41
N LEU A 190 -7.51 12.97 7.00
CA LEU A 190 -7.32 12.67 8.42
C LEU A 190 -8.05 13.69 9.32
N HIS A 191 -8.00 14.98 8.99
CA HIS A 191 -8.81 15.99 9.68
C HIS A 191 -10.31 15.65 9.63
N ARG A 192 -10.80 15.19 8.48
CA ARG A 192 -12.21 14.78 8.32
C ARG A 192 -12.55 13.57 9.19
N GLN A 193 -11.66 12.59 9.28
CA GLN A 193 -11.84 11.38 10.10
C GLN A 193 -11.90 11.72 11.60
N VAL A 194 -11.09 12.68 12.05
CA VAL A 194 -11.08 13.17 13.45
C VAL A 194 -12.25 14.13 13.73
N GLY A 195 -12.98 14.58 12.71
CA GLY A 195 -14.15 15.47 12.84
C GLY A 195 -13.83 16.97 12.70
N HIS A 196 -12.60 17.33 12.39
CA HIS A 196 -12.17 18.71 12.11
C HIS A 196 -12.56 19.14 10.69
N TYR A 197 -13.85 19.23 10.41
CA TYR A 197 -14.37 19.43 9.05
C TYR A 197 -13.93 20.76 8.40
N ASN A 198 -13.80 21.84 9.17
CA ASN A 198 -13.38 23.13 8.65
C ASN A 198 -11.94 23.10 8.13
N ASP A 199 -11.02 22.46 8.87
CA ASP A 199 -9.64 22.33 8.45
C ASP A 199 -9.50 21.32 7.30
N ALA A 200 -10.27 20.23 7.32
CA ALA A 200 -10.37 19.30 6.19
C ALA A 200 -10.75 20.02 4.88
N ILE A 201 -11.77 20.89 4.89
CA ILE A 201 -12.19 21.67 3.70
C ILE A 201 -11.06 22.56 3.19
N ARG A 202 -10.31 23.23 4.09
CA ARG A 202 -9.16 24.06 3.72
C ARG A 202 -8.06 23.23 3.05
N TRP A 203 -7.72 22.08 3.63
CA TRP A 203 -6.71 21.17 3.09
C TRP A 203 -7.11 20.57 1.74
N PHE A 204 -8.36 20.15 1.55
CA PHE A 204 -8.83 19.68 0.24
C PHE A 204 -8.82 20.78 -0.81
N SER A 205 -9.21 22.01 -0.45
CA SER A 205 -9.13 23.16 -1.36
C SER A 205 -7.69 23.43 -1.78
N ARG A 206 -6.74 23.32 -0.84
CA ARG A 206 -5.30 23.46 -1.10
C ARG A 206 -4.78 22.36 -2.03
N ALA A 207 -5.23 21.11 -1.86
CA ALA A 207 -4.84 20.01 -2.73
C ALA A 207 -5.32 20.21 -4.18
N VAL A 208 -6.60 20.60 -4.36
CA VAL A 208 -7.20 20.80 -5.70
C VAL A 208 -6.64 22.03 -6.42
N THR A 209 -6.20 23.06 -5.70
CA THR A 209 -5.63 24.27 -6.30
C THR A 209 -4.14 24.17 -6.61
N ASN A 210 -3.45 23.14 -6.10
CA ASN A 210 -2.04 22.92 -6.36
C ASN A 210 -1.82 22.55 -7.84
N PRO A 211 -0.99 23.27 -8.62
CA PRO A 211 -0.74 22.97 -10.02
C PRO A 211 -0.25 21.54 -10.29
N ALA A 212 0.48 20.94 -9.34
CA ALA A 212 0.97 19.57 -9.45
C ALA A 212 -0.16 18.51 -9.43
N VAL A 213 -1.38 18.88 -9.02
CA VAL A 213 -2.53 17.94 -8.94
C VAL A 213 -2.86 17.32 -10.30
N LYS A 214 -2.56 18.04 -11.39
CA LYS A 214 -2.76 17.56 -12.77
C LYS A 214 -1.90 16.34 -13.11
N GLN A 215 -0.81 16.11 -12.37
CA GLN A 215 0.04 14.93 -12.52
C GLN A 215 -0.50 13.73 -11.73
N GLU A 216 -1.44 13.95 -10.81
CA GLU A 216 -2.05 12.94 -9.93
C GLU A 216 -3.60 12.96 -10.07
N PRO A 217 -4.16 12.60 -11.24
CA PRO A 217 -5.60 12.78 -11.52
C PRO A 217 -6.53 12.00 -10.58
N GLU A 218 -6.07 10.86 -10.03
CA GLU A 218 -6.85 10.11 -9.05
C GLU A 218 -6.92 10.84 -7.70
N VAL A 219 -5.83 11.49 -7.28
CA VAL A 219 -5.81 12.31 -6.05
C VAL A 219 -6.66 13.56 -6.25
N GLU A 220 -6.65 14.18 -7.44
CA GLU A 220 -7.56 15.27 -7.76
C GLU A 220 -9.03 14.85 -7.59
N ARG A 221 -9.40 13.72 -8.19
CA ARG A 221 -10.77 13.17 -8.12
C ARG A 221 -11.19 12.90 -6.68
N LEU A 222 -10.32 12.25 -5.90
CA LEU A 222 -10.56 11.96 -4.49
C LEU A 222 -10.69 13.25 -3.67
N ALA A 223 -9.80 14.23 -3.87
CA ALA A 223 -9.83 15.50 -3.17
C ALA A 223 -11.14 16.25 -3.42
N ARG A 224 -11.60 16.34 -4.68
CA ARG A 224 -12.90 16.96 -5.01
C ARG A 224 -14.08 16.21 -4.38
N GLN A 225 -14.05 14.88 -4.39
CA GLN A 225 -15.09 14.05 -3.79
C GLN A 225 -15.15 14.25 -2.27
N GLN A 226 -14.01 14.21 -1.57
CA GLN A 226 -13.96 14.39 -0.12
C GLN A 226 -14.28 15.84 0.28
N TRP A 227 -13.89 16.84 -0.52
CA TRP A 227 -14.27 18.26 -0.33
C TRP A 227 -15.79 18.46 -0.30
N GLU A 228 -16.52 17.81 -1.22
CA GLU A 228 -17.98 17.87 -1.26
C GLU A 228 -18.62 17.12 -0.09
N LEU A 229 -18.16 15.91 0.19
CA LEU A 229 -18.65 15.10 1.30
C LEU A 229 -18.45 15.81 2.66
N THR A 230 -17.29 16.42 2.86
CA THR A 230 -16.97 17.19 4.07
C THR A 230 -17.85 18.42 4.21
N ARG A 231 -18.18 19.12 3.10
CA ARG A 231 -19.13 20.26 3.13
C ARG A 231 -20.53 19.83 3.57
N GLN A 232 -20.95 18.61 3.26
CA GLN A 232 -22.24 18.08 3.70
C GLN A 232 -22.19 17.68 5.19
N GLN A 233 -21.09 17.04 5.62
CA GLN A 233 -20.86 16.69 7.03
C GLN A 233 -20.77 17.93 7.93
N ALA A 234 -20.05 18.96 7.49
CA ALA A 234 -19.95 20.24 8.20
C ALA A 234 -21.32 20.90 8.38
N LYS A 235 -22.15 20.94 7.33
CA LYS A 235 -23.53 21.51 7.40
C LYS A 235 -24.49 20.68 8.23
N GLY A 236 -24.30 19.36 8.29
CA GLY A 236 -25.10 18.46 9.12
C GLY A 236 -24.73 18.51 10.62
N GLY A 237 -23.53 19.02 10.94
CA GLY A 237 -23.05 19.21 12.32
C GLY A 237 -23.05 20.67 12.81
N SER A 238 -23.03 21.66 11.91
CA SER A 238 -23.08 23.09 12.23
C SER A 238 -24.51 23.55 12.53
N GLY A 239 -24.99 23.21 13.72
CA GLY A 239 -26.08 23.96 14.34
C GLY A 239 -25.59 25.36 14.70
N ASP A 240 -25.95 26.33 13.84
CA ASP A 240 -25.61 27.75 13.90
C ASP A 240 -24.11 28.11 13.63
N ASP A 241 -23.93 29.15 12.83
CA ASP A 241 -22.68 29.86 12.49
C ASP A 241 -21.60 29.15 11.66
N ALA A 242 -21.78 29.18 10.33
CA ALA A 242 -20.68 29.12 9.38
C ALA A 242 -20.74 30.30 8.38
N PRO A 243 -19.65 31.09 8.20
CA PRO A 243 -19.60 32.12 7.17
C PRO A 243 -19.45 31.51 5.77
N MET A 244 -20.24 32.02 4.82
CA MET A 244 -20.25 31.66 3.41
C MET A 244 -18.92 32.00 2.70
N PRO A 245 -18.60 31.31 1.58
CA PRO A 245 -17.40 31.58 0.79
C PRO A 245 -17.41 32.98 0.17
N PRO A 246 -16.23 33.59 -0.11
CA PRO A 246 -16.18 34.83 -0.88
C PRO A 246 -16.66 34.57 -2.31
N SER A 247 -17.79 35.19 -2.65
CA SER A 247 -18.30 35.33 -4.01
C SER A 247 -17.34 36.19 -4.83
N SER A 248 -16.90 35.66 -5.97
CA SER A 248 -16.13 36.39 -6.97
C SER A 248 -16.90 37.59 -7.53
N SER A 249 -16.34 38.78 -7.41
CA SER A 249 -16.62 39.96 -8.24
C SER A 249 -15.34 40.80 -8.37
N PRO A 250 -15.18 41.57 -9.46
CA PRO A 250 -13.97 41.52 -10.28
C PRO A 250 -12.91 42.58 -9.91
N VAL A 251 -11.65 42.19 -10.05
CA VAL A 251 -10.53 43.15 -10.18
C VAL A 251 -10.55 43.71 -11.60
N VAL A 252 -10.57 45.04 -11.69
CA VAL A 252 -10.55 45.86 -12.91
C VAL A 252 -9.32 45.53 -13.77
N PRO A 253 -9.46 45.21 -15.08
CA PRO A 253 -8.34 45.22 -16.00
C PRO A 253 -8.26 46.56 -16.75
N VAL A 254 -7.05 47.09 -16.84
CA VAL A 254 -6.67 48.17 -17.77
C VAL A 254 -6.80 47.65 -19.21
N ALA A 255 -7.42 48.47 -20.06
CA ALA A 255 -7.78 48.16 -21.44
C ALA A 255 -6.58 48.09 -22.39
N VAL A 256 -6.60 47.12 -23.31
CA VAL A 256 -6.19 47.29 -24.73
C VAL A 256 -7.10 46.41 -25.59
N GLN A 257 -7.69 47.02 -26.62
CA GLN A 257 -8.59 46.43 -27.63
C GLN A 257 -7.81 45.57 -28.64
N ILE A 258 -8.45 44.54 -29.21
CA ILE A 258 -8.36 44.11 -30.62
C ILE A 258 -9.57 43.17 -30.90
N GLU A 259 -10.00 43.17 -32.16
CA GLU A 259 -11.34 43.01 -32.70
C GLU A 259 -11.82 41.56 -33.00
N GLU A 260 -13.15 41.48 -33.14
CA GLU A 260 -14.09 40.50 -33.72
C GLU A 260 -13.60 39.24 -34.46
N SER A 261 -14.28 38.10 -34.24
CA SER A 261 -15.39 37.64 -35.11
C SER A 261 -15.84 36.17 -34.83
N THR A 262 -17.17 35.99 -34.75
CA THR A 262 -18.06 34.87 -35.18
C THR A 262 -17.52 33.42 -35.24
N ASN A 263 -18.19 32.34 -34.83
CA ASN A 263 -19.57 31.96 -35.12
C ASN A 263 -20.03 30.66 -34.38
N GLU A 264 -21.33 30.61 -34.07
CA GLU A 264 -22.32 29.50 -33.95
C GLU A 264 -22.04 28.03 -33.51
N LYS A 265 -22.74 27.65 -32.42
CA LYS A 265 -23.72 26.53 -32.17
C LYS A 265 -23.57 25.14 -32.82
N ALA A 266 -23.71 24.09 -31.98
CA ALA A 266 -24.77 23.03 -31.98
C ALA A 266 -24.27 21.77 -31.21
N VAL A 267 -24.73 21.45 -30.00
CA VAL A 267 -25.84 20.55 -29.61
C VAL A 267 -26.04 19.31 -30.50
N PHE A 268 -25.87 18.10 -29.95
CA PHE A 268 -26.74 16.89 -30.06
C PHE A 268 -26.11 15.77 -29.19
N ALA A 269 -26.67 15.47 -28.01
CA ALA A 269 -27.59 14.36 -27.70
C ALA A 269 -26.97 12.94 -27.70
N SER A 270 -27.03 12.30 -26.52
CA SER A 270 -26.68 10.90 -26.23
C SER A 270 -27.60 9.88 -26.94
N PRO A 271 -27.27 8.57 -26.93
CA PRO A 271 -27.91 7.73 -25.91
C PRO A 271 -27.05 6.61 -25.30
N ASN A 272 -27.53 6.17 -24.13
CA ASN A 272 -27.05 5.13 -23.22
C ASN A 272 -26.72 3.76 -23.85
N VAL A 273 -25.66 3.11 -23.32
CA VAL A 273 -25.67 1.68 -23.01
C VAL A 273 -25.09 1.45 -21.61
N VAL A 274 -25.80 0.61 -20.86
CA VAL A 274 -25.74 0.36 -19.42
C VAL A 274 -24.85 -0.86 -19.12
N LYS A 275 -24.08 -0.76 -18.01
CA LYS A 275 -23.54 -1.85 -17.14
C LYS A 275 -22.55 -2.84 -17.80
N THR A 276 -21.42 -3.22 -17.25
CA THR A 276 -20.86 -3.35 -15.90
C THR A 276 -19.35 -3.58 -16.08
N LYS A 277 -18.49 -3.25 -15.10
CA LYS A 277 -17.38 -4.15 -14.70
C LYS A 277 -16.59 -3.61 -13.49
N LYS A 278 -16.56 -4.48 -12.48
CA LYS A 278 -15.72 -4.59 -11.29
C LYS A 278 -14.48 -3.68 -11.27
N HIS A 279 -14.42 -2.77 -10.30
CA HIS A 279 -13.20 -2.05 -9.95
C HIS A 279 -12.22 -2.99 -9.25
N SER A 280 -11.27 -3.51 -10.04
CA SER A 280 -10.03 -4.09 -9.54
C SER A 280 -9.17 -2.95 -8.98
N GLY A 281 -8.62 -3.13 -7.77
CA GLY A 281 -7.70 -2.17 -7.13
C GLY A 281 -6.55 -1.74 -8.03
N PRO A 282 -5.84 -0.64 -7.69
CA PRO A 282 -4.91 0.04 -8.59
C PRO A 282 -3.80 -0.90 -9.10
N LYS A 283 -4.00 -1.42 -10.31
CA LYS A 283 -3.02 -2.21 -11.06
C LYS A 283 -1.85 -1.29 -11.38
N ILE A 284 -0.71 -1.50 -10.74
CA ILE A 284 0.56 -1.02 -11.30
C ILE A 284 0.67 -1.74 -12.66
N ARG A 285 0.36 -1.03 -13.75
CA ARG A 285 0.47 -1.58 -15.11
C ARG A 285 1.93 -1.49 -15.51
N PHE A 286 2.69 -2.52 -15.19
CA PHE A 286 3.97 -2.75 -15.84
C PHE A 286 3.69 -3.42 -17.20
N THR A 287 4.05 -2.79 -18.30
CA THR A 287 4.01 -3.45 -19.62
C THR A 287 5.23 -4.35 -19.72
N VAL A 288 5.05 -5.64 -19.42
CA VAL A 288 6.07 -6.65 -19.70
C VAL A 288 6.00 -6.97 -21.20
N SER A 289 7.06 -6.71 -21.93
CA SER A 289 7.24 -7.21 -23.30
C SER A 289 7.89 -8.59 -23.22
N LEU A 290 7.19 -9.62 -23.70
CA LEU A 290 7.69 -11.00 -23.78
C LEU A 290 7.89 -11.38 -25.24
N TYR A 291 8.87 -12.25 -25.50
CA TYR A 291 9.12 -12.83 -26.81
C TYR A 291 8.02 -13.83 -27.20
N GLU A 292 7.92 -14.15 -28.49
CA GLU A 292 6.82 -14.97 -29.04
C GLU A 292 6.81 -16.40 -28.48
N ASP A 293 7.99 -17.00 -28.33
CA ASP A 293 8.18 -18.34 -27.76
C ASP A 293 7.83 -18.39 -26.26
N GLU A 294 8.16 -17.34 -25.51
CA GLU A 294 7.76 -17.18 -24.10
C GLU A 294 6.24 -17.07 -23.95
N LEU A 295 5.60 -16.29 -24.83
CA LEU A 295 4.15 -16.16 -24.86
C LEU A 295 3.46 -17.48 -25.22
N ASP A 296 4.03 -18.24 -26.14
CA ASP A 296 3.53 -19.55 -26.53
C ASP A 296 3.72 -20.59 -25.43
N TRP A 297 4.84 -20.55 -24.72
CA TRP A 297 5.04 -21.38 -23.53
C TRP A 297 4.04 -21.02 -22.42
N LEU A 298 3.83 -19.73 -22.13
CA LEU A 298 2.82 -19.27 -21.16
C LEU A 298 1.41 -19.69 -21.55
N LYS A 299 1.04 -19.60 -22.84
CA LYS A 299 -0.24 -20.12 -23.36
C LYS A 299 -0.35 -21.61 -23.05
N LYS A 300 0.67 -22.42 -23.38
CA LYS A 300 0.67 -23.87 -23.13
C LYS A 300 0.45 -24.18 -21.65
N ILE A 301 1.21 -23.55 -20.76
CA ILE A 301 1.09 -23.76 -19.30
C ILE A 301 -0.29 -23.34 -18.78
N SER A 302 -0.81 -22.17 -19.19
CA SER A 302 -2.13 -21.69 -18.76
C SER A 302 -3.29 -22.64 -19.13
N THR A 303 -3.11 -23.48 -20.15
CA THR A 303 -4.13 -24.46 -20.57
C THR A 303 -4.09 -25.76 -19.78
N VAL A 304 -3.02 -26.04 -19.03
CA VAL A 304 -2.85 -27.31 -18.31
C VAL A 304 -3.95 -27.52 -17.25
N PRO A 305 -4.24 -26.55 -16.35
CA PRO A 305 -5.31 -26.71 -15.35
C PRO A 305 -6.69 -26.96 -15.98
N TYR A 306 -6.94 -26.38 -17.16
CA TYR A 306 -8.19 -26.58 -17.87
C TYR A 306 -8.31 -27.99 -18.46
N LYS A 307 -7.20 -28.56 -18.96
CA LYS A 307 -7.18 -29.93 -19.46
C LYS A 307 -7.34 -30.96 -18.35
N GLU A 308 -6.76 -30.72 -17.19
CA GLU A 308 -6.69 -31.70 -16.10
C GLU A 308 -7.86 -31.59 -15.11
N ALA A 309 -8.26 -30.38 -14.75
CA ALA A 309 -9.26 -30.12 -13.71
C ALA A 309 -10.45 -29.27 -14.20
N LYS A 310 -10.48 -28.90 -15.48
CA LYS A 310 -11.44 -27.91 -16.06
C LYS A 310 -11.43 -26.56 -15.35
N GLU A 311 -10.32 -26.22 -14.70
CA GLU A 311 -10.14 -24.92 -14.05
C GLU A 311 -9.44 -23.95 -15.00
N PHE A 312 -9.89 -22.69 -15.01
CA PHE A 312 -9.30 -21.66 -15.84
C PHE A 312 -8.21 -20.92 -15.07
N MET A 313 -7.01 -20.85 -15.66
CA MET A 313 -5.90 -20.06 -15.15
C MET A 313 -5.47 -19.06 -16.22
N ASP A 314 -5.51 -17.76 -15.92
CA ASP A 314 -5.01 -16.76 -16.85
C ASP A 314 -3.47 -16.69 -16.86
N LYS A 315 -2.91 -16.11 -17.92
CA LYS A 315 -1.45 -15.98 -18.08
C LYS A 315 -0.83 -15.14 -16.94
N GLU A 316 -1.56 -14.16 -16.44
CA GLU A 316 -1.13 -13.31 -15.33
C GLU A 316 -0.95 -14.13 -14.05
N THR A 317 -1.83 -15.09 -13.79
CA THR A 317 -1.73 -16.01 -12.66
C THR A 317 -0.54 -16.95 -12.80
N VAL A 318 -0.25 -17.45 -14.01
CA VAL A 318 0.95 -18.25 -14.28
C VAL A 318 2.22 -17.44 -13.97
N LEU A 319 2.30 -16.19 -14.46
CA LEU A 319 3.43 -15.31 -14.18
C LEU A 319 3.59 -15.00 -12.69
N ARG A 320 2.50 -14.69 -11.99
CA ARG A 320 2.53 -14.47 -10.54
C ARG A 320 3.04 -15.71 -9.78
N ALA A 321 2.59 -16.91 -10.17
CA ALA A 321 3.04 -18.14 -9.54
C ALA A 321 4.54 -18.42 -9.77
N LEU A 322 5.05 -18.15 -10.98
CA LEU A 322 6.48 -18.28 -11.28
C LEU A 322 7.33 -17.31 -10.47
N LEU A 323 6.90 -16.04 -10.38
CA LEU A 323 7.59 -15.03 -9.59
C LEU A 323 7.56 -15.36 -8.09
N ASP A 324 6.42 -15.81 -7.56
CA ASP A 324 6.33 -16.24 -6.16
C ASP A 324 7.28 -17.42 -5.87
N ALA A 325 7.34 -18.42 -6.76
CA ALA A 325 8.27 -19.54 -6.61
C ALA A 325 9.74 -19.11 -6.69
N ALA A 326 10.08 -18.20 -7.61
CA ALA A 326 11.42 -17.65 -7.73
C ALA A 326 11.84 -16.87 -6.49
N LEU A 327 10.96 -16.01 -5.95
CA LEU A 327 11.21 -15.24 -4.72
C LEU A 327 11.37 -16.13 -3.48
N GLU A 328 10.67 -17.26 -3.43
CA GLU A 328 10.75 -18.21 -2.33
C GLU A 328 12.08 -18.98 -2.33
N VAL A 329 12.51 -19.46 -3.49
CA VAL A 329 13.75 -20.25 -3.62
C VAL A 329 14.99 -19.36 -3.66
N ILE A 330 14.87 -18.17 -4.24
CA ILE A 330 15.98 -17.27 -4.52
C ILE A 330 15.62 -15.84 -4.09
N PRO A 331 15.60 -15.57 -2.78
CA PRO A 331 15.13 -14.29 -2.26
C PRO A 331 16.12 -13.14 -2.48
N ASP A 332 17.38 -13.44 -2.78
CA ASP A 332 18.41 -12.45 -3.07
C ASP A 332 19.28 -12.94 -4.24
N VAL A 333 19.19 -12.25 -5.38
CA VAL A 333 20.03 -12.48 -6.56
C VAL A 333 20.87 -11.23 -6.74
N GLN A 334 22.20 -11.40 -6.67
CA GLN A 334 23.17 -10.32 -6.84
C GLN A 334 24.24 -10.71 -7.86
N GLY A 335 24.99 -9.71 -8.33
CA GLY A 335 26.17 -9.93 -9.17
C GLY A 335 25.85 -10.25 -10.63
N PHE A 336 24.85 -9.58 -11.22
CA PHE A 336 24.55 -9.63 -12.65
C PHE A 336 24.46 -8.21 -13.21
N THR A 337 24.82 -8.05 -14.48
CA THR A 337 24.82 -6.76 -15.19
C THR A 337 23.89 -6.74 -16.40
N ASN A 338 23.52 -7.92 -16.90
CA ASN A 338 22.69 -8.11 -18.08
C ASN A 338 21.73 -9.30 -17.91
N GLU A 339 20.83 -9.47 -18.87
CA GLU A 339 19.77 -10.50 -18.87
C GLU A 339 20.33 -11.92 -18.91
N ASP A 340 21.38 -12.16 -19.70
CA ASP A 340 21.98 -13.50 -19.86
C ASP A 340 22.66 -13.96 -18.56
N GLU A 341 23.41 -13.06 -17.90
CA GLU A 341 24.02 -13.32 -16.59
C GLU A 341 22.96 -13.63 -15.53
N LEU A 342 21.87 -12.85 -15.50
CA LEU A 342 20.75 -13.09 -14.59
C LEU A 342 20.12 -14.47 -14.85
N ARG A 343 19.87 -14.81 -16.12
CA ARG A 343 19.29 -16.09 -16.52
C ARG A 343 20.19 -17.26 -16.11
N GLU A 344 21.49 -17.20 -16.42
CA GLU A 344 22.44 -18.26 -16.09
C GLU A 344 22.56 -18.44 -14.57
N ARG A 345 22.55 -17.33 -13.82
CA ARG A 345 22.57 -17.35 -12.36
C ARG A 345 21.31 -17.98 -11.77
N LEU A 346 20.13 -17.60 -12.27
CA LEU A 346 18.86 -18.20 -11.85
C LEU A 346 18.82 -19.70 -12.17
N ILE A 347 19.30 -20.11 -13.35
CA ILE A 347 19.40 -21.53 -13.73
C ILE A 347 20.33 -22.28 -12.77
N GLN A 348 21.49 -21.71 -12.44
CA GLN A 348 22.44 -22.32 -11.52
C GLN A 348 21.83 -22.50 -10.12
N LEU A 349 21.19 -21.46 -9.59
CA LEU A 349 20.54 -21.50 -8.28
C LEU A 349 19.38 -22.50 -8.23
N MET A 350 18.58 -22.60 -9.29
CA MET A 350 17.51 -23.61 -9.41
C MET A 350 18.05 -25.04 -9.52
N LYS A 351 19.24 -25.24 -10.10
CA LYS A 351 19.91 -26.56 -10.17
C LYS A 351 20.56 -26.94 -8.84
N ASP A 352 21.20 -25.99 -8.16
CA ASP A 352 21.86 -26.22 -6.87
C ASP A 352 20.86 -26.51 -5.74
N GLY A 353 19.65 -25.90 -5.80
CA GLY A 353 18.52 -26.25 -4.93
C GLY A 353 17.92 -27.63 -5.19
N LYS A 354 18.29 -28.29 -6.30
CA LYS A 354 17.99 -29.70 -6.60
C LYS A 354 19.24 -30.55 -6.43
N LYS A 355 19.79 -30.65 -5.21
CA LYS A 355 20.61 -31.83 -4.92
C LYS A 355 19.69 -33.06 -4.89
N PRO A 356 19.91 -34.08 -5.73
CA PRO A 356 19.20 -35.34 -5.59
C PRO A 356 19.79 -36.08 -4.37
N GLY A 357 18.95 -36.32 -3.36
CA GLY A 357 19.23 -37.24 -2.25
C GLY A 357 19.53 -36.56 -0.91
N ASN A 358 18.50 -36.44 -0.06
CA ASN A 358 18.32 -37.35 1.07
C ASN A 358 16.85 -37.39 1.48
#